data_AF-A0A8T3NSQ6-F1
#
_entry.id   AF-A0A8T3NSQ6-F1
#
_cell.length_a   1.000
_cell.length_b   1.000
_cell.length_c   1.000
_cell.angle_alpha   90.00
_cell.angle_beta   90.00
_cell.angle_gamma   90.00
#
_symmetry.space_group_name_H-M   'P 1'
#
loop_
_entity.id
_entity.type
_entity.pdbx_description
1 polymer ?
#
loop_
_entity_poly.entity_id
_entity_poly.type
_entity_poly.pdbx_seq_one_letter_code
_entity_poly.pdbx_strand_id
1 'polypeptide(L)'
;MQYELWHLRSGNLLECFASEREALIAVREYLELNGLDLVHELALGPVQEEADALDEGPPVLQGEALLARVRRQISVPSGMGGTARVVG
;
A
#
# COMPACT_ATOMS: atom_id res chain seq x y z
N MET A 1 9.01 6.11 -8.23
CA MET A 1 7.61 5.93 -8.68
C MET A 1 6.72 6.27 -7.51
N GLN A 2 5.93 7.33 -7.64
CA GLN A 2 4.99 7.73 -6.59
C GLN A 2 3.73 6.87 -6.65
N TYR A 3 3.03 6.77 -5.54
CA TYR A 3 1.78 6.01 -5.41
C TYR A 3 0.70 6.91 -4.82
N GLU A 4 -0.54 6.72 -5.25
CA GLU A 4 -1.70 7.46 -4.78
C GLU A 4 -2.69 6.52 -4.12
N LEU A 5 -3.18 6.91 -2.94
CA LEU A 5 -4.28 6.26 -2.26
C LEU A 5 -5.54 7.08 -2.46
N TRP A 6 -6.56 6.45 -3.04
CA TRP A 6 -7.85 7.05 -3.37
C TRP A 6 -8.96 6.42 -2.54
N HIS A 7 -9.90 7.26 -2.12
CA HIS A 7 -11.18 6.84 -1.58
C HIS A 7 -12.23 6.87 -2.70
N LEU A 8 -12.64 5.70 -3.17
CA LEU A 8 -13.47 5.49 -4.34
C LEU A 8 -14.90 6.03 -4.17
N ARG A 9 -15.49 5.86 -2.98
CA ARG A 9 -16.87 6.34 -2.74
C ARG A 9 -16.98 7.85 -2.86
N SER A 10 -15.98 8.60 -2.37
CA SER A 10 -15.99 10.05 -2.43
C SER A 10 -15.26 10.62 -3.66
N GLY A 11 -14.48 9.80 -4.37
CA GLY A 11 -13.60 10.25 -5.45
C GLY A 11 -12.44 11.12 -4.95
N ASN A 12 -12.06 11.02 -3.67
CA ASN A 12 -11.02 11.86 -3.10
C ASN A 12 -9.68 11.15 -3.12
N LEU A 13 -8.64 11.87 -3.53
CA LEU A 13 -7.27 11.50 -3.22
C LEU A 13 -7.06 11.69 -1.72
N LEU A 14 -6.68 10.62 -1.02
CA LEU A 14 -6.35 10.68 0.40
C LEU A 14 -4.92 11.16 0.60
N GLU A 15 -3.97 10.52 -0.10
CA GLU A 15 -2.55 10.77 0.11
C GLU A 15 -1.69 10.24 -1.04
N CYS A 16 -0.50 10.84 -1.22
CA CYS A 16 0.53 10.37 -2.15
C CYS A 16 1.78 9.90 -1.39
N PHE A 17 2.38 8.81 -1.84
CA PHE A 17 3.52 8.16 -1.21
C PHE A 17 4.70 8.06 -2.17
N ALA A 18 5.92 8.10 -1.63
CA ALA A 18 7.13 7.97 -2.43
C ALA A 18 7.40 6.50 -2.85
N SER A 19 6.75 5.54 -2.18
CA SER A 19 6.90 4.11 -2.45
C SER A 19 5.63 3.30 -2.21
N GLU A 20 5.50 2.15 -2.89
CA GLU A 20 4.40 1.19 -2.66
C GLU A 20 4.38 0.71 -1.20
N ARG A 21 5.56 0.53 -0.60
CA ARG A 21 5.72 0.06 0.77
C ARG A 21 5.07 1.01 1.77
N GLU A 22 5.34 2.30 1.66
CA GLU A 22 4.74 3.34 2.51
C GLU A 22 3.23 3.39 2.32
N ALA A 23 2.78 3.35 1.06
CA ALA A 23 1.35 3.40 0.76
C ALA A 23 0.58 2.22 1.36
N LEU A 24 1.12 1.00 1.26
CA LEU A 24 0.49 -0.18 1.84
C LEU A 24 0.53 -0.20 3.39
N ILE A 25 1.53 0.43 4.02
CA ILE A 25 1.53 0.66 5.48
C ILE A 25 0.37 1.60 5.84
N ALA A 26 0.21 2.70 5.10
CA ALA A 26 -0.90 3.63 5.32
C ALA A 26 -2.26 2.94 5.09
N VAL A 27 -2.42 2.16 4.02
CA VAL A 27 -3.66 1.39 3.77
C VAL A 27 -3.98 0.49 4.95
N ARG A 28 -3.00 -0.22 5.51
CA ARG A 28 -3.21 -1.04 6.71
C ARG A 28 -3.72 -0.19 7.88
N GLU A 29 -3.10 0.94 8.15
CA GLU A 29 -3.52 1.84 9.24
C GLU A 29 -4.96 2.36 9.02
N TYR A 30 -5.32 2.73 7.79
CA TYR A 30 -6.69 3.09 7.44
C TYR A 30 -7.68 1.97 7.73
N LEU A 31 -7.34 0.72 7.38
CA LEU A 31 -8.19 -0.45 7.62
C LEU A 31 -8.28 -0.81 9.10
N GLU A 32 -7.19 -0.66 9.86
CA GLU A 32 -7.17 -0.91 11.31
C GLU A 32 -8.03 0.11 12.07
N LEU A 33 -8.06 1.37 11.60
CA LEU A 33 -8.85 2.44 12.23
C LEU A 33 -10.33 2.43 11.87
N ASN A 34 -10.68 2.04 10.64
CA ASN A 34 -12.05 2.19 10.11
C ASN A 34 -12.76 0.85 9.86
N GLY A 35 -12.05 -0.27 9.96
CA GLY A 35 -12.56 -1.60 9.67
C GLY A 35 -12.12 -2.12 8.29
N LEU A 36 -12.03 -3.45 8.18
CA LEU A 36 -11.57 -4.13 6.97
C LEU A 36 -12.49 -3.91 5.77
N ASP A 37 -13.80 -3.68 6.00
CA ASP A 37 -14.79 -3.46 4.94
C ASP A 37 -14.47 -2.22 4.09
N LEU A 38 -13.73 -1.25 4.65
CA LEU A 38 -13.30 -0.04 3.94
C LEU A 38 -12.39 -0.38 2.74
N VAL A 39 -11.79 -1.58 2.68
CA VAL A 39 -10.89 -1.96 1.57
C VAL A 39 -11.58 -1.95 0.20
N HIS A 40 -12.91 -2.14 0.17
CA HIS A 40 -13.71 -2.04 -1.05
C HIS A 40 -13.89 -0.60 -1.55
N GLU A 41 -13.60 0.38 -0.69
CA GLU A 41 -13.69 1.81 -1.00
C GLU A 41 -12.31 2.44 -1.21
N LEU A 42 -11.24 1.65 -1.19
CA LEU A 42 -9.87 2.11 -1.37
C LEU A 42 -9.26 1.61 -2.68
N ALA A 43 -8.51 2.49 -3.34
CA ALA A 43 -7.68 2.15 -4.48
C ALA A 43 -6.27 2.67 -4.28
N LEU A 44 -5.29 1.83 -4.60
CA LEU A 44 -3.87 2.18 -4.57
C LEU A 44 -3.29 1.96 -5.96
N GLY A 45 -2.68 2.97 -6.55
CA GLY A 45 -2.03 2.85 -7.85
C GLY A 45 -0.80 3.74 -7.96
N PRO A 46 0.08 3.49 -8.93
CA PRO A 46 1.14 4.43 -9.24
C PRO A 46 0.57 5.76 -9.75
N VAL A 47 1.26 6.87 -9.47
CA VAL A 47 1.01 8.14 -10.19
C VAL A 47 1.32 7.90 -11.66
N GLN A 48 0.33 8.08 -12.52
CA GLN A 48 0.51 8.03 -13.97
C GLN A 48 0.85 9.44 -14.47
N GLU A 49 2.14 9.71 -14.61
CA GLU A 49 2.63 10.90 -15.30
C GLU A 49 2.55 10.62 -16.81
N GLU A 50 1.54 11.19 -17.46
CA GLU A 50 1.32 11.26 -18.92
C GLU A 50 0.85 9.98 -19.65
N ALA A 51 -0.20 10.16 -20.45
CA ALA A 51 -1.00 9.13 -21.12
C ALA A 51 -0.33 8.44 -22.33
N ASP A 52 0.96 8.69 -22.57
CA ASP A 52 1.70 8.15 -23.72
C ASP A 52 2.57 6.93 -23.39
N ALA A 53 2.65 6.53 -22.11
CA ALA A 53 3.24 5.28 -21.73
C ALA A 53 2.28 4.12 -22.08
N LEU A 54 2.46 3.53 -23.26
CA LEU A 54 1.98 2.17 -23.60
C LEU A 54 2.60 1.08 -22.69
N ASP A 55 3.41 1.47 -21.71
CA ASP A 55 3.98 0.59 -20.71
C ASP A 55 2.88 0.19 -19.72
N GLU A 56 2.68 -1.12 -19.61
CA GLU A 56 1.84 -1.78 -18.61
C GLU A 56 2.39 -1.44 -17.20
N GLY A 57 2.09 -0.25 -16.72
CA GLY A 57 2.42 0.18 -15.36
C GLY A 57 1.85 -0.80 -14.34
N PRO A 58 2.43 -0.85 -13.12
CA PRO A 58 1.93 -1.72 -12.07
C PRO A 58 0.42 -1.47 -11.86
N PRO A 59 -0.37 -2.55 -11.69
CA PRO A 59 -1.82 -2.44 -11.71
C PRO A 59 -2.32 -1.63 -10.51
N VAL A 60 -3.43 -0.91 -10.72
CA VAL A 60 -4.19 -0.33 -9.61
C VAL A 60 -4.77 -1.47 -8.77
N LEU A 61 -4.45 -1.49 -7.48
CA LEU A 61 -4.91 -2.45 -6.49
C LEU A 61 -6.16 -1.94 -5.80
N GLN A 62 -7.20 -2.76 -5.70
CA GLN A 62 -8.47 -2.43 -5.05
C GLN A 62 -9.07 -3.66 -4.36
N GLY A 63 -9.93 -3.44 -3.35
CA GLY A 63 -10.67 -4.51 -2.67
C GLY A 63 -9.78 -5.65 -2.20
N GLU A 64 -10.15 -6.88 -2.54
CA GLU A 64 -9.41 -8.09 -2.15
C GLU A 64 -7.97 -8.14 -2.68
N ALA A 65 -7.70 -7.57 -3.87
CA ALA A 65 -6.35 -7.53 -4.41
C ALA A 65 -5.44 -6.62 -3.56
N LEU A 66 -5.97 -5.48 -3.12
CA LEU A 66 -5.29 -4.58 -2.20
C LEU A 66 -5.08 -5.25 -0.83
N LEU A 67 -6.11 -5.90 -0.28
CA LEU A 67 -6.02 -6.61 1.00
C LEU A 67 -4.97 -7.73 0.96
N ALA A 68 -4.95 -8.51 -0.12
CA ALA A 68 -3.96 -9.57 -0.31
C ALA A 68 -2.54 -9.00 -0.40
N ARG A 69 -2.35 -7.85 -1.04
CA ARG A 69 -1.05 -7.18 -1.15
C ARG A 69 -0.55 -6.71 0.22
N VAL A 70 -1.41 -6.05 0.99
CA VAL A 70 -1.11 -5.60 2.37
C VAL A 70 -0.69 -6.79 3.24
N ARG A 71 -1.45 -7.90 3.20
CA ARG A 71 -1.12 -9.11 3.98
C ARG A 71 0.23 -9.74 3.59
N ARG A 72 0.55 -9.78 2.29
CA ARG A 72 1.82 -10.35 1.79
C ARG A 72 3.03 -9.56 2.24
N GLN A 73 2.94 -8.24 2.28
CA GLN A 73 4.05 -7.38 2.72
C GLN A 73 4.45 -7.62 4.17
N ILE A 74 3.49 -8.00 5.02
CA ILE A 74 3.70 -8.26 6.44
C ILE A 74 4.31 -9.66 6.66
N SER A 75 4.15 -10.57 5.69
CA SER A 75 4.69 -11.94 5.76
C SER A 75 6.17 -12.05 5.35
N VAL A 76 6.80 -10.95 4.91
CA VAL A 76 8.26 -10.90 4.74
C VAL A 76 8.86 -10.40 6.05
N PRO A 77 9.42 -11.26 6.92
CA PRO A 77 10.17 -10.79 8.06
C PRO A 77 11.37 -10.00 7.54
N SER A 78 11.53 -8.77 8.04
CA SER A 78 12.81 -8.09 8.05
C SER A 78 13.83 -8.99 8.74
N GLY A 79 14.54 -9.81 7.96
CA GLY A 79 15.75 -10.47 8.39
C GLY A 79 16.91 -9.47 8.37
N MET A 80 17.69 -9.45 9.46
CA MET A 80 18.92 -8.68 9.74
C MET A 80 18.70 -7.32 10.43
N GLY A 81 19.28 -7.02 11.61
CA GLY A 81 20.25 -7.75 12.42
C GLY A 81 20.52 -7.01 13.75
N GLY A 82 20.93 -7.77 14.76
CA GLY A 82 21.31 -7.22 16.06
C GLY A 82 21.51 -8.34 17.07
N THR A 83 22.70 -8.90 17.08
CA THR A 83 23.14 -9.94 18.02
C THR A 83 22.96 -9.46 19.47
N ALA A 84 22.00 -10.04 20.19
CA ALA A 84 21.93 -9.92 21.64
C ALA A 84 23.12 -10.69 22.24
N ARG A 85 24.18 -9.96 22.57
CA ARG A 85 25.31 -10.50 23.32
C ARG A 85 24.93 -10.49 24.80
N VAL A 86 24.53 -11.65 25.32
CA VAL A 86 24.52 -11.92 26.76
C VAL A 86 25.97 -11.89 27.23
N VAL A 87 26.28 -11.00 28.16
CA VAL A 87 27.50 -11.08 28.98
C VAL A 87 27.02 -11.14 30.41
N GLY A 88 27.35 -12.26 31.06
CA GLY A 88 27.13 -12.49 32.49
C GLY A 88 28.24 -11.94 33.36
#